data_AF-A0A946RIK8-F1
#
_entry.id   AF-A0A946RIK8-F1
#
_cell.length_a   1.000
_cell.length_b   1.000
_cell.length_c   1.000
_cell.angle_alpha   90.00
_cell.angle_beta   90.00
_cell.angle_gamma   90.00
#
_symmetry.space_group_name_H-M   'P 1'
#
loop_
_entity.id
_entity.type
_entity.pdbx_description
1 polymer ?
#
loop_
_entity_poly.entity_id
_entity_poly.type
_entity_poly.pdbx_seq_one_letter_code
_entity_poly.pdbx_strand_id
1 'polypeptide(L)'
;MQLISVILTSYNWSEALELSIKSLWSQHDKDFEIIIADDGSTEQVLKYIYDLIAKSPIPMQLVTQSDKGFRAAKIRNKAIALSKGDHLVFLDGDCIVFPDFISEHRSLAEEDFFVVGNRVLLDDNFSQQVINSKLAIHQCSIGYFFWLRVSGRINRFHTLL
;
A
#
# COMPACT_ATOMS: atom_id res chain seq x y z
N MET A 1 15.33 1.91 -16.92
CA MET A 1 14.05 2.20 -16.24
C MET A 1 14.38 2.96 -14.97
N GLN A 2 13.56 3.94 -14.59
CA GLN A 2 13.75 4.76 -13.40
C GLN A 2 13.14 4.06 -12.17
N LEU A 3 13.84 4.02 -11.04
CA LEU A 3 13.34 3.36 -9.84
C LEU A 3 12.07 4.07 -9.32
N ILE A 4 11.06 3.32 -8.88
CA ILE A 4 9.87 3.86 -8.20
C ILE A 4 10.05 3.71 -6.68
N SER A 5 9.78 4.76 -5.91
CA SER A 5 9.67 4.68 -4.45
C SER A 5 8.20 4.75 -4.03
N VAL A 6 7.71 3.67 -3.42
CA VAL A 6 6.37 3.62 -2.85
C VAL A 6 6.42 4.16 -1.42
N ILE A 7 5.79 5.31 -1.20
CA ILE A 7 5.63 5.93 0.12
C ILE A 7 4.36 5.37 0.77
N LEU A 8 4.52 4.40 1.67
CA LEU A 8 3.43 3.69 2.34
C LEU A 8 3.15 4.32 3.71
N THR A 9 2.05 5.08 3.83
CA THR A 9 1.75 5.85 5.06
C THR A 9 1.03 4.98 6.09
N SER A 10 1.47 4.97 7.35
CA SER A 10 0.91 4.11 8.39
C SER A 10 0.73 4.82 9.74
N TYR A 11 -0.27 4.39 10.51
CA TYR A 11 -0.45 4.74 11.93
C TYR A 11 -1.28 3.67 12.65
N ASN A 12 -0.69 2.97 13.63
CA ASN A 12 -1.33 2.07 14.58
C ASN A 12 -2.31 1.02 14.00
N TRP A 13 -2.08 0.52 12.78
CA TRP A 13 -2.92 -0.52 12.17
C TRP A 13 -2.09 -1.60 11.45
N SER A 14 -1.35 -2.37 12.24
CA SER A 14 -0.41 -3.41 11.77
C SER A 14 -1.04 -4.46 10.83
N GLU A 15 -2.30 -4.82 11.07
CA GLU A 15 -2.99 -5.90 10.38
C GLU A 15 -3.38 -5.50 8.97
N ALA A 16 -3.87 -4.27 8.79
CA ALA A 16 -4.11 -3.70 7.47
C ALA A 16 -2.79 -3.46 6.73
N LEU A 17 -1.79 -2.92 7.43
CA LEU A 17 -0.45 -2.69 6.89
C LEU A 17 0.20 -3.97 6.36
N GLU A 18 0.07 -5.09 7.06
CA GLU A 18 0.57 -6.39 6.61
C GLU A 18 -0.01 -6.77 5.24
N LEU A 19 -1.31 -6.54 5.01
CA LEU A 19 -1.95 -6.87 3.75
C LEU A 19 -1.50 -5.95 2.61
N SER A 20 -1.39 -4.65 2.89
CA SER A 20 -0.87 -3.66 1.93
C SER A 20 0.56 -4.01 1.52
N ILE A 21 1.44 -4.29 2.49
CA ILE A 21 2.83 -4.73 2.24
C ILE A 21 2.86 -6.03 1.43
N LYS A 22 2.06 -7.02 1.79
CA LYS A 22 2.01 -8.30 1.04
C LYS A 22 1.53 -8.13 -0.39
N SER A 23 0.62 -7.19 -0.64
CA SER A 23 0.17 -6.84 -1.99
C SER A 23 1.25 -6.14 -2.82
N LEU A 24 2.14 -5.38 -2.18
CA LEU A 24 3.35 -4.86 -2.83
C LEU A 24 4.37 -5.98 -3.08
N TRP A 25 4.51 -6.95 -2.17
CA TRP A 25 5.41 -8.09 -2.40
C TRP A 25 4.98 -8.99 -3.55
N SER A 26 3.71 -8.98 -3.94
CA SER A 26 3.17 -9.77 -5.05
C SER A 26 3.21 -9.06 -6.42
N GLN A 27 3.75 -7.84 -6.51
CA GLN A 27 3.86 -7.11 -7.78
C GLN A 27 4.67 -7.87 -8.83
N HIS A 28 4.26 -7.83 -10.10
CA HIS A 28 5.03 -8.43 -11.19
C HIS A 28 6.31 -7.65 -11.49
N ASP A 29 6.21 -6.32 -11.52
CA ASP A 29 7.38 -5.43 -11.56
C ASP A 29 8.04 -5.37 -10.17
N LYS A 30 9.31 -5.73 -10.09
CA LYS A 30 10.11 -5.77 -8.85
C LYS A 30 11.08 -4.60 -8.72
N ASP A 31 11.15 -3.72 -9.72
CA ASP A 31 12.11 -2.60 -9.77
C ASP A 31 11.56 -1.35 -9.04
N PHE A 32 11.30 -1.52 -7.75
CA PHE A 32 10.81 -0.47 -6.86
C PHE A 32 11.31 -0.69 -5.42
N GLU A 33 11.19 0.33 -4.58
CA GLU A 33 11.42 0.24 -3.15
C GLU A 33 10.18 0.67 -2.34
N ILE A 34 10.12 0.23 -1.09
CA ILE A 34 9.04 0.56 -0.16
C ILE A 34 9.60 1.39 0.99
N ILE A 35 8.99 2.55 1.24
CA ILE A 35 9.32 3.40 2.39
C ILE A 35 8.08 3.53 3.26
N ILE A 36 8.08 2.83 4.38
CA ILE A 36 7.00 2.90 5.36
C ILE A 36 7.15 4.22 6.12
N ALA A 37 6.19 5.12 5.94
CA ALA A 37 6.10 6.42 6.56
C ALA A 37 5.15 6.35 7.76
N ASP A 38 5.70 6.04 8.93
CA ASP A 38 4.93 5.82 10.17
C ASP A 38 4.77 7.09 11.03
N ASP A 39 3.53 7.52 11.30
CA ASP A 39 3.24 8.76 12.04
C ASP A 39 3.28 8.61 13.57
N GLY A 40 4.19 7.78 14.09
CA GLY A 40 4.38 7.60 15.53
C GLY A 40 3.52 6.49 16.10
N SER A 41 3.52 5.33 15.47
CA SER A 41 2.90 4.14 16.03
C SER A 41 3.59 3.68 17.31
N THR A 42 2.87 2.85 18.08
CA THR A 42 3.39 2.22 19.29
C THR A 42 4.61 1.33 19.03
N GLU A 43 5.45 1.12 20.05
CA GLU A 43 6.64 0.25 19.93
C GLU A 43 6.30 -1.17 19.46
N GLN A 44 5.14 -1.70 19.86
CA GLN A 44 4.67 -3.02 19.41
C GLN A 44 4.45 -3.05 17.89
N VAL A 45 3.81 -2.01 17.33
CA VAL A 45 3.59 -1.89 15.89
C VAL A 45 4.91 -1.69 15.16
N LEU A 46 5.81 -0.85 15.67
CA LEU A 46 7.13 -0.64 15.06
C LEU A 46 7.95 -1.93 15.03
N LYS A 47 7.96 -2.70 16.12
CA LYS A 47 8.62 -4.02 16.16
C LYS A 47 8.06 -4.96 15.11
N TYR A 48 6.74 -5.00 14.97
CA TYR A 48 6.07 -5.81 13.96
C TYR A 48 6.46 -5.38 12.52
N ILE A 49 6.57 -4.07 12.27
CA ILE A 49 7.05 -3.55 10.99
C ILE A 49 8.49 -4.00 10.72
N TYR A 50 9.39 -3.94 11.72
CA TYR A 50 10.76 -4.44 11.56
C TYR A 50 10.81 -5.93 11.22
N ASP A 51 9.93 -6.75 11.81
CA ASP A 51 9.82 -8.18 11.48
C ASP A 51 9.36 -8.41 10.03
N LEU A 52 8.53 -7.51 9.48
CA LEU A 52 8.14 -7.53 8.06
C LEU A 52 9.28 -7.08 7.15
N ILE A 53 10.02 -6.03 7.54
CA ILE A 53 11.21 -5.55 6.80
C ILE A 53 12.23 -6.65 6.64
N ALA A 54 12.53 -7.39 7.72
CA ALA A 54 13.50 -8.48 7.70
C ALA A 54 13.14 -9.62 6.74
N LYS A 55 11.86 -9.75 6.37
CA LYS A 55 11.33 -10.80 5.47
C LYS A 55 11.09 -10.29 4.05
N SER A 56 11.33 -9.01 3.78
CA SER A 56 10.88 -8.38 2.56
C SER A 56 11.69 -8.87 1.35
N PRO A 57 11.01 -9.30 0.26
CA PRO A 57 11.67 -9.59 -1.01
C PRO A 57 11.99 -8.34 -1.83
N ILE A 58 11.53 -7.16 -1.37
CA ILE A 58 11.71 -5.85 -2.00
C ILE A 58 12.54 -4.98 -1.04
N PRO A 59 13.42 -4.10 -1.53
CA PRO A 59 14.05 -3.11 -0.66
C PRO A 59 13.00 -2.33 0.12
N MET A 60 13.03 -2.45 1.45
CA MET A 60 12.03 -1.85 2.33
C MET A 60 12.70 -1.22 3.54
N GLN A 61 12.29 0.01 3.88
CA GLN A 61 12.77 0.73 5.05
C GLN A 61 11.62 1.43 5.79
N LEU A 62 11.84 1.71 7.07
CA LEU A 62 10.91 2.42 7.94
C LEU A 62 11.46 3.79 8.29
N VAL A 63 10.64 4.82 8.18
CA VAL A 63 10.85 6.12 8.79
C VAL A 63 9.69 6.42 9.74
N THR A 64 10.00 6.90 10.93
CA THR A 64 8.99 7.22 11.95
C THR A 64 9.24 8.60 12.58
N GLN A 65 8.29 9.05 13.41
CA GLN A 65 8.41 10.26 14.19
C GLN A 65 7.68 10.14 15.52
N SER A 66 8.03 10.98 16.50
CA SER A 66 7.31 11.03 17.78
C SER A 66 5.85 11.38 17.57
N ASP A 67 4.91 10.61 18.14
CA ASP A 67 3.47 10.90 18.11
C ASP A 67 3.19 12.25 18.77
N LYS A 68 2.69 13.20 17.98
CA LYS A 68 2.18 14.50 18.44
C LYS A 68 0.87 14.83 17.71
N GLY A 69 0.03 13.81 17.51
CA GLY A 69 -1.18 13.89 16.71
C GLY A 69 -0.92 13.86 15.20
N PHE A 70 -2.01 14.00 14.44
CA PHE A 70 -2.07 13.78 12.99
C PHE A 70 -1.10 14.70 12.22
N ARG A 71 -0.01 14.10 11.71
CA ARG A 71 1.05 14.76 10.95
C ARG A 71 1.52 13.87 9.80
N ALA A 72 0.57 13.22 9.12
CA ALA A 72 0.79 12.40 7.93
C ALA A 72 1.65 13.11 6.86
N ALA A 73 1.39 14.39 6.60
CA ALA A 73 2.18 15.20 5.66
C ALA A 73 3.66 15.29 6.07
N LYS A 74 3.93 15.48 7.36
CA LYS A 74 5.30 15.58 7.88
C LYS A 74 6.05 14.26 7.73
N ILE A 75 5.41 13.13 8.01
CA ILE A 75 6.07 11.83 7.87
C ILE A 75 6.26 11.44 6.40
N ARG A 76 5.30 11.77 5.52
CA ARG A 76 5.46 11.61 4.07
C ARG A 76 6.64 12.42 3.55
N ASN A 77 6.79 13.68 3.95
CA ASN A 77 7.95 14.50 3.55
C ASN A 77 9.29 13.92 4.01
N LYS A 78 9.35 13.31 5.20
CA LYS A 78 10.55 12.58 5.65
C LYS A 78 10.84 11.36 4.79
N ALA A 79 9.81 10.61 4.41
CA ALA A 79 9.94 9.46 3.53
C ALA A 79 10.41 9.85 2.13
N ILE A 80 9.90 10.95 1.58
CA ILE A 80 10.36 11.55 0.31
C ILE A 80 11.86 11.87 0.39
N ALA A 81 12.32 12.49 1.47
CA ALA A 81 13.74 12.83 1.62
C ALA A 81 14.69 11.61 1.68
N LEU A 82 14.16 10.41 1.97
CA LEU A 82 14.90 9.15 2.01
C LEU A 82 14.71 8.29 0.76
N SER A 83 13.85 8.72 -0.16
CA SER A 83 13.57 8.02 -1.40
C SER A 83 14.73 8.09 -2.38
N LYS A 84 14.92 7.01 -3.14
CA LYS A 84 15.96 6.85 -4.16
C LYS A 84 15.37 6.80 -5.57
N GLY A 85 14.06 6.61 -5.68
CA GLY A 85 13.35 6.56 -6.95
C GLY A 85 13.14 7.94 -7.54
N ASP A 86 13.19 8.03 -8.86
CA ASP A 86 12.90 9.25 -9.61
C ASP A 86 11.38 9.53 -9.63
N HIS A 87 10.56 8.49 -9.39
CA HIS A 87 9.11 8.57 -9.28
C HIS A 87 8.61 8.13 -7.92
N LEU A 88 7.64 8.88 -7.39
CA LEU A 88 7.03 8.63 -6.09
C LEU A 88 5.59 8.17 -6.27
N VAL A 89 5.23 7.06 -5.62
CA VAL A 89 3.85 6.57 -5.54
C VAL A 89 3.41 6.64 -4.10
N PHE A 90 2.35 7.39 -3.81
CA PHE A 90 1.79 7.50 -2.46
C PHE A 90 0.69 6.48 -2.26
N LEU A 91 0.79 5.69 -1.19
CA LEU A 91 -0.17 4.65 -0.85
C LEU A 91 -0.46 4.71 0.66
N ASP A 92 -1.73 4.56 1.04
CA ASP A 92 -2.11 4.45 2.44
C ASP A 92 -1.95 2.99 2.91
N GLY A 93 -1.58 2.80 4.18
CA GLY A 93 -1.25 1.52 4.80
C GLY A 93 -2.42 0.54 4.90
N ASP A 94 -3.62 0.95 4.54
CA ASP A 94 -4.84 0.13 4.49
C ASP A 94 -5.30 -0.20 3.06
N CYS A 95 -4.50 0.18 2.05
CA CYS A 95 -4.81 -0.06 0.64
C CYS A 95 -4.06 -1.26 0.07
N ILE A 96 -4.83 -2.26 -0.36
CA ILE A 96 -4.32 -3.46 -1.05
C ILE A 96 -4.30 -3.19 -2.56
N VAL A 97 -3.15 -3.39 -3.21
CA VAL A 97 -2.95 -3.13 -4.64
C VAL A 97 -2.96 -4.40 -5.50
N PHE A 98 -3.40 -4.29 -6.76
CA PHE A 98 -3.34 -5.39 -7.73
C PHE A 98 -1.90 -5.67 -8.19
N PRO A 99 -1.57 -6.89 -8.67
CA PRO A 99 -0.20 -7.29 -9.02
C PRO A 99 0.49 -6.49 -10.12
N ASP A 100 -0.26 -5.72 -10.91
CA ASP A 100 0.18 -4.86 -12.01
C ASP A 100 0.33 -3.39 -11.62
N PHE A 101 0.00 -3.02 -10.37
CA PHE A 101 -0.03 -1.64 -9.90
C PHE A 101 1.26 -0.86 -10.18
N ILE A 102 2.43 -1.45 -9.92
CA ILE A 102 3.72 -0.76 -10.16
C ILE A 102 3.99 -0.61 -11.67
N SER A 103 3.75 -1.66 -12.46
CA SER A 103 3.95 -1.60 -13.92
C SER A 103 3.01 -0.59 -14.59
N GLU A 104 1.78 -0.45 -14.10
CA GLU A 104 0.82 0.53 -14.60
C GLU A 104 1.21 1.96 -14.23
N HIS A 105 1.68 2.20 -12.99
CA HIS A 105 2.20 3.54 -12.64
C HIS A 105 3.42 3.90 -13.49
N ARG A 106 4.28 2.94 -13.78
CA ARG A 106 5.44 3.13 -14.63
C ARG A 106 5.06 3.44 -16.08
N SER A 107 4.07 2.74 -16.64
CA SER A 107 3.64 2.94 -18.03
C SER A 107 2.97 4.31 -18.23
N LEU A 108 2.34 4.84 -17.19
CA LEU A 108 1.67 6.13 -17.17
C LEU A 108 2.56 7.30 -16.71
N ALA A 109 3.80 7.02 -16.28
CA ALA A 109 4.70 8.06 -15.80
C ALA A 109 5.15 8.97 -16.95
N GLU A 110 4.86 10.26 -16.83
CA GLU A 110 5.22 11.30 -17.80
C GLU A 110 5.69 12.55 -17.05
N GLU A 111 6.70 13.23 -17.59
CA GLU A 111 7.16 14.52 -17.04
C GLU A 111 6.02 15.54 -17.06
N ASP A 112 5.97 16.44 -16.07
CA ASP A 112 4.94 17.47 -15.91
C ASP A 112 3.49 16.98 -15.66
N PHE A 113 3.28 15.67 -15.49
CA PHE A 113 1.98 15.09 -15.14
C PHE A 113 2.00 14.34 -13.80
N PHE A 114 0.81 14.13 -13.24
CA PHE A 114 0.60 13.23 -12.11
C PHE A 114 -0.53 12.25 -12.40
N VAL A 115 -0.36 11.02 -11.95
CA VAL A 115 -1.37 9.96 -12.07
C VAL A 115 -2.20 9.91 -10.80
N VAL A 116 -3.52 9.79 -10.95
CA VAL A 116 -4.44 9.62 -9.82
C VAL A 116 -5.05 8.22 -9.86
N GLY A 117 -4.83 7.46 -8.80
CA GLY A 117 -5.48 6.17 -8.60
C GLY A 117 -6.92 6.32 -8.09
N ASN A 118 -7.78 5.40 -8.52
CA ASN A 118 -9.10 5.17 -7.93
C ASN A 118 -9.05 3.98 -6.98
N ARG A 119 -10.04 3.87 -6.09
CA ARG A 119 -10.13 2.76 -5.12
C ARG A 119 -11.48 2.07 -5.15
N VAL A 120 -11.44 0.77 -4.87
CA VAL A 120 -12.61 -0.05 -4.57
C VAL A 120 -12.74 -0.10 -3.05
N LEU A 121 -13.88 0.33 -2.52
CA LEU A 121 -14.17 0.26 -1.09
C LEU A 121 -14.82 -1.07 -0.78
N LEU A 122 -14.24 -1.79 0.19
CA LEU A 122 -14.86 -2.94 0.82
C LEU A 122 -15.87 -2.46 1.86
N ASP A 123 -16.95 -3.20 2.08
CA ASP A 123 -17.81 -2.97 3.23
C ASP A 123 -17.09 -3.37 4.54
N ASP A 124 -17.59 -2.89 5.68
CA ASP A 124 -16.94 -3.10 6.97
C ASP A 124 -16.83 -4.59 7.35
N ASN A 125 -17.88 -5.38 7.14
CA ASN A 125 -17.87 -6.80 7.49
C ASN A 125 -16.88 -7.56 6.62
N PHE A 126 -16.85 -7.27 5.32
CA PHE A 126 -15.90 -7.91 4.42
C PHE A 126 -14.47 -7.45 4.66
N SER A 127 -14.25 -6.18 5.03
CA SER A 127 -12.93 -5.67 5.46
C SER A 127 -12.40 -6.47 6.65
N GLN A 128 -13.22 -6.68 7.67
CA GLN A 128 -12.85 -7.50 8.83
C GLN A 128 -12.57 -8.96 8.43
N GLN A 129 -13.36 -9.52 7.52
CA GLN A 129 -13.10 -10.86 6.99
C GLN A 129 -11.72 -10.93 6.33
N VAL A 130 -11.41 -9.97 5.45
CA VAL A 130 -10.13 -9.90 4.72
C VAL A 130 -8.95 -9.78 5.69
N ILE A 131 -9.06 -8.92 6.70
CA ILE A 131 -8.04 -8.73 7.75
C ILE A 131 -7.83 -10.01 8.55
N ASN A 132 -8.90 -10.57 9.11
CA ASN A 132 -8.83 -11.72 10.02
C ASN A 132 -8.34 -13.00 9.33
N SER A 133 -8.78 -13.24 8.09
CA SER A 133 -8.33 -14.42 7.34
C SER A 133 -7.04 -14.19 6.57
N LYS A 134 -6.48 -12.97 6.61
CA LYS A 134 -5.37 -12.51 5.79
C LYS A 134 -5.58 -12.83 4.30
N LEU A 135 -6.78 -12.58 3.79
CA LEU A 135 -7.16 -12.95 2.42
C LEU A 135 -6.32 -12.15 1.42
N ALA A 136 -5.62 -12.87 0.52
CA ALA A 136 -4.91 -12.26 -0.60
C ALA A 136 -5.88 -11.82 -1.71
N ILE A 137 -6.77 -10.87 -1.40
CA ILE A 137 -7.85 -10.43 -2.30
C ILE A 137 -7.34 -9.92 -3.67
N HIS A 138 -6.14 -9.35 -3.70
CA HIS A 138 -5.47 -8.89 -4.93
C HIS A 138 -5.10 -10.02 -5.90
N GLN A 139 -5.13 -11.27 -5.46
CA GLN A 139 -4.87 -12.46 -6.30
C GLN A 139 -6.16 -13.15 -6.74
N CYS A 140 -7.32 -12.68 -6.28
CA CYS A 140 -8.60 -13.28 -6.65
C CYS A 140 -8.95 -12.97 -8.10
N SER A 141 -9.68 -13.88 -8.73
CA SER A 141 -10.07 -13.75 -10.12
C SER A 141 -11.06 -12.61 -10.34
N ILE A 142 -11.13 -12.12 -11.57
CA ILE A 142 -12.12 -11.10 -11.96
C ILE A 142 -13.56 -11.56 -11.71
N GLY A 143 -13.85 -12.86 -11.84
CA GLY A 143 -15.15 -13.44 -11.51
C GLY A 143 -15.47 -13.36 -10.01
N TYR A 144 -14.46 -13.43 -9.14
CA TYR A 144 -14.63 -13.20 -7.72
C TYR A 144 -14.99 -11.74 -7.41
N PHE A 145 -14.30 -10.77 -8.03
CA PHE A 145 -14.66 -9.36 -7.89
C PHE A 145 -16.06 -9.05 -8.43
N PHE A 146 -16.49 -9.75 -9.47
CA PHE A 146 -17.87 -9.61 -9.98
C PHE A 146 -18.88 -10.08 -8.95
N TRP A 147 -18.63 -11.25 -8.35
CA TRP A 147 -19.46 -11.76 -7.26
C TRP A 147 -19.46 -10.83 -6.04
N LEU A 148 -18.30 -10.27 -5.64
CA LEU A 148 -18.23 -9.27 -4.57
C LEU A 148 -19.11 -8.06 -4.88
N ARG A 149 -19.12 -7.60 -6.12
CA ARG A 149 -19.95 -6.45 -6.53
C ARG A 149 -21.44 -6.75 -6.45
N VAL A 150 -21.86 -7.91 -6.96
CA VAL A 150 -23.27 -8.34 -6.96
C VAL A 150 -23.76 -8.65 -5.54
N SER A 151 -22.89 -9.14 -4.67
CA SER A 151 -23.20 -9.41 -3.26
C SER A 151 -23.17 -8.16 -2.35
N GLY A 152 -22.87 -6.98 -2.91
CA GLY A 152 -22.82 -5.73 -2.16
C GLY A 152 -21.60 -5.55 -1.27
N ARG A 153 -20.57 -6.41 -1.41
CA ARG A 153 -19.35 -6.37 -0.60
C ARG A 153 -18.34 -5.31 -1.03
N ILE A 154 -18.48 -4.83 -2.26
CA ILE A 154 -17.67 -3.74 -2.81
C ILE A 154 -18.54 -2.70 -3.51
N ASN A 155 -18.12 -1.44 -3.43
CA ASN A 155 -18.88 -0.32 -3.99
C ASN A 155 -18.84 -0.24 -5.53
N ARG A 156 -17.77 -0.73 -6.16
CA ARG A 156 -17.57 -0.75 -7.61
C ARG A 156 -16.78 -1.99 -8.03
N PHE A 157 -16.84 -2.31 -9.30
CA PHE A 157 -16.27 -3.56 -9.80
C PHE A 157 -14.76 -3.46 -10.02
N HIS A 158 -14.28 -2.32 -10.53
CA HIS A 158 -12.87 -2.11 -10.84
C HIS A 158 -12.45 -0.69 -10.47
N THR A 159 -11.15 -0.44 -10.35
CA THR A 159 -10.63 0.92 -10.11
C THR A 159 -10.95 1.86 -11.30
N LEU A 160 -11.06 1.31 -12.50
CA LEU A 160 -11.41 2.05 -13.73
C LEU A 160 -12.91 2.06 -14.08
N LEU A 161 -13.75 1.25 -13.39
CA LEU A 161 -15.17 1.03 -13.73
C LEU A 161 -16.08 1.06 -12.49
#